data_AF-A0A9W3CTW3-F1
#
_entry.id   AF-A0A9W3CTW3-F1
#
_cell.length_a   1.000
_cell.length_b   1.000
_cell.length_c   1.000
_cell.angle_alpha   90.00
_cell.angle_beta   90.00
_cell.angle_gamma   90.00
#
_symmetry.space_group_name_H-M   'P 1'
#
loop_
_entity.id
_entity.type
_entity.pdbx_description
1 polymer ?
#
loop_
_entity_poly.entity_id
_entity_poly.type
_entity_poly.pdbx_seq_one_letter_code
_entity_poly.pdbx_strand_id
1 'polypeptide(L)'
;MAGVQTLDLEIQVNMTADRFFNTFKKKEGNFTDKTAAVSVHRDDPKSNSSIQIWNFIVDGKMEQIKEKIEVDEENKSVSFLAIEGDVLEQYKSYKITLDVVPRDAGVCIAKWKWEYEKLNDDVPPPTKYIAFVADYTRDLETRLLSES
;
A
#
# COMPACT_ATOMS: atom_id res chain seq x y z
N MET A 1 -19.22 12.26 -15.90
CA MET A 1 -18.62 11.24 -15.01
C MET A 1 -17.13 11.48 -15.02
N ALA A 2 -16.54 11.81 -13.86
CA ALA A 2 -15.09 11.89 -13.75
C ALA A 2 -14.49 10.51 -14.06
N GLY A 3 -13.53 10.46 -14.98
CA GLY A 3 -12.79 9.23 -15.28
C GLY A 3 -11.82 8.87 -14.16
N VAL A 4 -11.11 7.75 -14.33
CA VAL A 4 -10.02 7.35 -13.44
C VAL A 4 -8.94 8.44 -13.44
N GLN A 5 -8.55 8.88 -12.24
CA GLN A 5 -7.49 9.83 -11.97
C GLN A 5 -6.29 9.11 -11.35
N THR A 6 -5.10 9.69 -11.50
CA THR A 6 -3.87 9.14 -10.94
C THR A 6 -3.13 10.16 -10.08
N LEU A 7 -2.49 9.67 -9.03
CA LEU A 7 -1.53 10.42 -8.20
C LEU A 7 -0.33 9.54 -7.91
N ASP A 8 0.85 10.15 -7.76
CA ASP A 8 2.10 9.44 -7.56
C ASP A 8 2.89 10.03 -6.39
N LEU A 9 3.61 9.17 -5.67
CA LEU A 9 4.52 9.51 -4.59
C LEU A 9 5.79 8.67 -4.71
N GLU A 10 6.95 9.32 -4.75
CA GLU A 10 8.23 8.62 -4.75
C GLU A 10 8.96 8.85 -3.42
N ILE A 11 9.41 7.76 -2.80
CA ILE A 11 10.15 7.79 -1.54
C ILE A 11 11.47 7.05 -1.72
N GLN A 12 12.59 7.75 -1.49
CA GLN A 12 13.87 7.08 -1.31
C GLN A 12 13.89 6.32 0.01
N VAL A 13 14.28 5.05 -0.05
CA VAL A 13 14.45 4.13 1.08
C VAL A 13 15.90 3.66 1.10
N ASN A 14 16.53 3.74 2.27
CA ASN A 14 17.95 3.45 2.47
C ASN A 14 18.21 1.95 2.73
N MET A 15 17.68 1.09 1.86
CA MET A 15 18.02 -0.33 1.81
C MET A 15 17.94 -0.88 0.38
N THR A 16 18.35 -2.13 0.18
CA THR A 16 18.21 -2.78 -1.14
C THR A 16 16.74 -2.99 -1.52
N ALA A 17 16.44 -2.93 -2.81
CA ALA A 17 15.10 -3.19 -3.33
C ALA A 17 14.56 -4.55 -2.88
N ASP A 18 15.40 -5.59 -2.87
CA ASP A 18 14.98 -6.93 -2.40
C ASP A 18 14.64 -6.94 -0.92
N ARG A 19 15.42 -6.27 -0.07
CA ARG A 19 15.14 -6.22 1.38
C ARG A 19 13.79 -5.55 1.63
N PHE A 20 13.54 -4.42 0.97
CA PHE A 20 12.29 -3.68 1.12
C PHE A 20 11.10 -4.45 0.51
N PHE A 21 11.22 -4.94 -0.73
CA PHE A 21 10.15 -5.67 -1.41
C PHE A 21 9.73 -6.96 -0.68
N ASN A 22 10.69 -7.67 -0.07
CA ASN A 22 10.42 -8.92 0.64
C ASN A 22 9.52 -8.75 1.87
N THR A 23 9.34 -7.54 2.41
CA THR A 23 8.39 -7.34 3.52
C THR A 23 6.96 -7.56 3.10
N PHE A 24 6.61 -7.13 1.89
CA PHE A 24 5.27 -7.31 1.31
C PHE A 24 5.03 -8.77 0.91
N LYS A 25 6.10 -9.54 0.64
CA LYS A 25 6.02 -11.00 0.44
C LYS A 25 5.76 -11.78 1.72
N LYS A 26 6.36 -11.36 2.84
CA LYS A 26 6.26 -12.08 4.11
C LYS A 26 4.84 -12.08 4.69
N LYS A 27 3.94 -11.22 4.17
CA LYS A 27 2.51 -11.17 4.55
C LYS A 27 2.33 -11.12 6.08
N GLU A 28 3.25 -10.46 6.78
CA GLU A 28 3.24 -10.33 8.25
C GLU A 28 2.39 -9.12 8.63
N GLY A 29 1.35 -9.38 9.42
CA GLY A 29 0.19 -8.51 9.55
C GLY A 29 0.34 -7.26 10.42
N ASN A 30 1.53 -6.79 10.80
CA ASN A 30 1.64 -5.51 11.49
C ASN A 30 3.05 -4.94 11.31
N PHE A 31 3.14 -3.88 10.51
CA PHE A 31 4.42 -3.24 10.21
C PHE A 31 4.65 -1.96 11.03
N THR A 32 3.58 -1.34 11.56
CA THR A 32 3.63 -0.07 12.30
C THR A 32 2.57 -0.03 13.41
N ASP A 33 2.75 0.84 14.40
CA ASP A 33 1.77 1.06 15.49
C ASP A 33 0.48 1.74 15.01
N LYS A 34 0.51 2.35 13.81
CA LYS A 34 -0.65 3.00 13.16
C LYS A 34 -1.56 2.00 12.44
N THR A 35 -1.17 0.73 12.45
CA THR A 35 -1.74 -0.31 11.61
C THR A 35 -2.04 -1.53 12.46
N ALA A 36 -3.26 -2.05 12.35
CA ALA A 36 -3.67 -3.31 12.94
C ALA A 36 -4.26 -4.19 11.82
N ALA A 37 -3.51 -5.15 11.26
CA ALA A 37 -4.17 -6.10 10.37
C ALA A 37 -5.10 -7.00 11.19
N VAL A 38 -6.35 -7.11 10.74
CA VAL A 38 -7.40 -7.81 11.47
C VAL A 38 -7.58 -9.23 10.93
N SER A 39 -7.39 -9.45 9.63
CA SER A 39 -7.44 -10.78 9.05
C SER A 39 -6.79 -10.83 7.67
N VAL A 40 -6.00 -11.88 7.42
CA VAL A 40 -5.51 -12.23 6.08
C VAL A 40 -6.23 -13.50 5.64
N HIS A 41 -7.12 -13.38 4.65
CA HIS A 41 -7.78 -14.54 4.04
C HIS A 41 -7.00 -14.94 2.79
N ARG A 42 -6.22 -16.02 2.90
CA ARG A 42 -5.48 -16.59 1.77
C ARG A 42 -6.38 -17.55 1.01
N ASP A 43 -6.81 -17.16 -0.17
CA ASP A 43 -7.30 -18.12 -1.16
C ASP A 43 -6.11 -18.60 -2.00
N ASP A 44 -5.96 -19.93 -2.06
CA ASP A 44 -4.95 -20.71 -2.78
C ASP A 44 -3.45 -20.44 -2.43
N PRO A 45 -2.74 -21.40 -1.80
CA PRO A 45 -1.30 -21.33 -1.55
C PRO A 45 -0.42 -21.13 -2.81
N LYS A 46 -0.96 -21.39 -4.00
CA LYS A 46 -0.24 -21.25 -5.29
C LYS A 46 -0.49 -19.91 -5.99
N SER A 47 -1.36 -19.08 -5.45
CA SER A 47 -1.72 -17.80 -6.04
C SER A 47 -0.77 -16.68 -5.61
N ASN A 48 -0.29 -15.88 -6.57
CA ASN A 48 0.42 -14.62 -6.30
C ASN A 48 -0.52 -13.51 -5.81
N SER A 49 -1.79 -13.82 -5.60
CA SER A 49 -2.78 -12.92 -5.04
C SER A 49 -3.31 -13.39 -3.68
N SER A 50 -3.69 -12.46 -2.83
CA SER A 50 -4.33 -12.74 -1.54
C SER A 50 -5.31 -11.64 -1.16
N ILE A 51 -6.33 -11.97 -0.35
CA ILE A 51 -7.25 -10.98 0.20
C ILE A 51 -6.85 -10.66 1.64
N GLN A 52 -6.81 -9.38 1.98
CA GLN A 52 -6.49 -8.90 3.31
C GLN A 52 -7.54 -7.91 3.77
N ILE A 53 -7.85 -7.92 5.08
CA ILE A 53 -8.61 -6.88 5.75
C ILE A 53 -7.69 -6.19 6.74
N TRP A 54 -7.61 -4.87 6.61
CA TRP A 54 -6.72 -4.02 7.38
C TRP A 54 -7.49 -2.88 8.03
N ASN A 55 -7.30 -2.70 9.33
CA ASN A 55 -7.66 -1.47 10.03
C ASN A 55 -6.43 -0.55 10.15
N PHE A 56 -6.61 0.72 9.83
CA PHE A 56 -5.57 1.74 9.91
C PHE A 56 -6.15 3.04 10.46
N ILE A 57 -5.30 3.86 11.08
CA ILE A 57 -5.70 5.17 11.58
C ILE A 57 -5.24 6.24 10.60
N VAL A 58 -6.19 7.00 10.04
CA VAL A 58 -5.94 8.16 9.18
C VAL A 58 -6.67 9.36 9.76
N ASP A 59 -5.98 10.50 9.88
CA ASP A 59 -6.50 11.73 10.52
C ASP A 59 -7.17 11.48 11.90
N GLY A 60 -6.61 10.55 12.68
CA GLY A 60 -7.11 10.21 14.02
C GLY A 60 -8.39 9.36 14.03
N LYS A 61 -8.89 8.92 12.87
CA LYS A 61 -10.04 8.01 12.75
C LYS A 61 -9.57 6.62 12.32
N MET A 62 -10.15 5.60 12.94
CA MET A 62 -9.97 4.23 12.50
C MET A 62 -10.82 4.00 11.25
N GLU A 63 -10.18 3.53 10.19
CA GLU A 63 -10.80 3.08 8.95
C GLU A 63 -10.40 1.63 8.67
N GLN A 64 -11.22 0.94 7.89
CA GLN A 64 -11.03 -0.44 7.45
C GLN A 64 -11.05 -0.51 5.92
N ILE A 65 -10.18 -1.34 5.36
CA ILE A 65 -10.17 -1.71 3.96
C ILE A 65 -10.03 -3.22 3.81
N LYS A 66 -10.81 -3.80 2.90
CA LYS A 66 -10.63 -5.14 2.37
C LYS A 66 -10.06 -5.02 0.97
N GLU A 67 -8.89 -5.59 0.74
CA GLU A 67 -8.15 -5.41 -0.50
C GLU A 67 -7.65 -6.74 -1.07
N LYS A 68 -7.56 -6.79 -2.39
CA LYS A 68 -6.83 -7.82 -3.12
C LYS A 68 -5.41 -7.35 -3.33
N ILE A 69 -4.45 -8.10 -2.82
CA ILE A 69 -3.03 -7.88 -3.01
C ILE A 69 -2.56 -8.81 -4.13
N GLU A 70 -1.82 -8.28 -5.10
CA GLU A 70 -1.15 -9.05 -6.15
C GLU A 70 0.34 -8.71 -6.15
N VAL A 71 1.20 -9.73 -6.08
CA VAL A 71 2.66 -9.57 -6.04
C VAL A 71 3.26 -9.99 -7.38
N ASP A 72 3.98 -9.08 -8.01
CA ASP A 72 4.81 -9.34 -9.19
C ASP A 72 6.27 -9.38 -8.75
N GLU A 73 6.80 -10.60 -8.61
CA GLU A 73 8.18 -10.79 -8.17
C GLU A 73 9.22 -10.42 -9.22
N GLU A 74 8.87 -10.52 -10.50
CA GLU A 74 9.76 -10.23 -11.63
C GLU A 74 10.03 -8.73 -11.69
N ASN A 75 8.97 -7.93 -11.57
CA ASN A 75 9.05 -6.47 -11.63
C ASN A 75 9.23 -5.79 -10.26
N LYS A 76 9.26 -6.54 -9.16
CA LYS A 76 9.25 -6.02 -7.78
C LYS A 76 8.13 -5.02 -7.54
N SER A 77 6.94 -5.42 -7.99
CA SER A 77 5.72 -4.61 -7.90
C SER A 77 4.68 -5.27 -7.01
N VAL A 78 3.88 -4.46 -6.31
CA VAL A 78 2.74 -4.93 -5.51
C VAL A 78 1.53 -4.06 -5.82
N SER A 79 0.43 -4.68 -6.20
CA SER A 79 -0.86 -4.01 -6.40
C SER A 79 -1.79 -4.28 -5.23
N PHE A 80 -2.45 -3.24 -4.73
CA PHE A 80 -3.45 -3.27 -3.67
C PHE A 80 -4.75 -2.71 -4.25
N LEU A 81 -5.73 -3.58 -4.50
CA LEU A 81 -7.02 -3.20 -5.06
C LEU A 81 -8.09 -3.26 -3.98
N ALA A 82 -8.73 -2.12 -3.68
CA ALA A 82 -9.84 -2.07 -2.76
C ALA A 82 -11.04 -2.89 -3.29
N ILE A 83 -11.58 -3.77 -2.45
CA ILE A 83 -12.77 -4.58 -2.72
C ILE A 83 -13.95 -4.04 -1.91
N GLU A 84 -13.73 -3.76 -0.62
CA GLU A 84 -14.70 -3.21 0.33
C GLU A 84 -13.98 -2.28 1.34
N GLY A 85 -14.72 -1.43 2.05
CA GLY A 85 -14.19 -0.61 3.14
C GLY A 85 -14.44 0.89 2.99
N ASP A 86 -14.02 1.67 3.98
CA ASP A 86 -14.36 3.09 4.13
C ASP A 86 -13.88 3.95 2.95
N VAL A 87 -12.79 3.53 2.29
CA VAL A 87 -12.28 4.21 1.09
C VAL A 87 -13.30 4.19 -0.06
N LEU A 88 -14.05 3.10 -0.20
CA LEU A 88 -15.02 2.96 -1.30
C LEU A 88 -16.34 3.72 -1.05
N GLU A 89 -16.52 4.30 0.14
CA GLU A 89 -17.60 5.25 0.41
C GLU A 89 -17.36 6.62 -0.25
N GLN A 90 -16.13 6.87 -0.71
CA GLN A 90 -15.73 8.11 -1.40
C GLN A 90 -15.33 7.85 -2.86
N TYR A 91 -14.77 6.67 -3.16
CA TYR A 91 -14.25 6.33 -4.49
C TYR A 91 -14.94 5.08 -5.04
N LYS A 92 -15.36 5.11 -6.32
CA LYS A 92 -15.94 3.94 -7.01
C LYS A 92 -14.90 2.86 -7.25
N SER A 93 -13.67 3.27 -7.53
CA SER A 93 -12.52 2.39 -7.66
C SER A 93 -11.34 3.03 -6.96
N TYR A 94 -10.53 2.21 -6.31
CA TYR A 94 -9.34 2.63 -5.60
C TYR A 94 -8.30 1.53 -5.66
N LYS A 95 -7.19 1.82 -6.31
CA LYS A 95 -6.05 0.91 -6.44
C LYS A 95 -4.77 1.65 -6.12
N ILE A 96 -3.89 0.99 -5.39
CA ILE A 96 -2.52 1.45 -5.14
C ILE A 96 -1.56 0.46 -5.78
N THR A 97 -0.52 0.95 -6.44
CA THR A 97 0.59 0.14 -6.94
C THR A 97 1.88 0.63 -6.30
N LEU A 98 2.71 -0.27 -5.79
CA LEU A 98 4.06 -0.02 -5.32
C LEU A 98 5.05 -0.66 -6.27
N ASP A 99 5.89 0.14 -6.92
CA ASP A 99 7.06 -0.35 -7.66
C ASP A 99 8.33 -0.06 -6.85
N VAL A 100 9.16 -1.09 -6.61
CA VAL A 100 10.41 -0.94 -5.87
C VAL A 100 11.59 -0.95 -6.84
N VAL A 101 12.13 0.24 -7.13
CA VAL A 101 13.17 0.43 -8.14
C VAL A 101 14.55 0.52 -7.47
N PRO A 102 15.51 -0.35 -7.79
CA PRO A 102 16.88 -0.22 -7.28
C PRO A 102 17.54 1.06 -7.83
N ARG A 103 18.29 1.76 -6.98
CA ARG A 103 18.92 3.05 -7.33
C ARG A 103 20.44 2.98 -7.22
N ASP A 104 20.94 2.64 -6.03
CA ASP A 104 22.36 2.51 -5.72
C ASP A 104 22.59 1.31 -4.77
N ALA A 105 23.84 1.00 -4.45
CA ALA A 105 24.15 -0.07 -3.49
C ALA A 105 23.51 0.23 -2.12
N GLY A 106 22.50 -0.56 -1.74
CA GLY A 106 21.78 -0.37 -0.49
C GLY A 106 20.76 0.77 -0.49
N VAL A 107 20.34 1.27 -1.66
CA VAL A 107 19.28 2.29 -1.78
C VAL A 107 18.28 1.91 -2.88
N CYS A 108 16.99 2.06 -2.60
CA CYS A 108 15.92 1.91 -3.59
C CYS A 108 14.91 3.07 -3.52
N ILE A 109 14.12 3.22 -4.58
CA ILE A 109 12.97 4.13 -4.65
C ILE A 109 11.69 3.31 -4.57
N ALA A 110 10.85 3.58 -3.58
CA ALA A 110 9.48 3.11 -3.51
C ALA A 110 8.59 4.09 -4.27
N LYS A 111 8.05 3.67 -5.41
CA LYS A 111 7.12 4.44 -6.23
C LYS A 111 5.70 3.98 -5.95
N TRP A 112 4.95 4.81 -5.26
CA TRP A 112 3.54 4.57 -4.99
C TRP A 112 2.69 5.31 -6.02
N LYS A 113 1.75 4.60 -6.63
CA LYS A 113 0.77 5.15 -7.59
C LYS A 113 -0.64 4.84 -7.12
N TRP A 114 -1.48 5.85 -7.06
CA TRP A 114 -2.92 5.72 -6.82
C TRP A 114 -3.65 5.83 -8.15
N GLU A 115 -4.57 4.91 -8.38
CA GLU A 115 -5.53 4.94 -9.48
C GLU A 115 -6.92 4.92 -8.84
N TYR A 116 -7.65 6.04 -8.94
CA TYR A 116 -8.94 6.19 -8.26
C TYR A 116 -9.98 6.86 -9.13
N GLU A 117 -11.25 6.48 -8.93
CA GLU A 117 -12.40 7.16 -9.53
C GLU A 117 -13.28 7.70 -8.41
N LYS A 118 -13.51 9.02 -8.40
CA LYS A 118 -14.38 9.66 -7.41
C LYS A 118 -15.84 9.23 -7.60
N LEU A 119 -16.61 9.13 -6.51
CA LEU A 119 -18.05 8.90 -6.60
C LEU A 119 -18.79 10.07 -7.28
N ASN A 120 -18.38 11.29 -6.98
CA ASN A 120 -18.88 12.53 -7.58
C ASN A 120 -17.80 13.62 -7.52
N ASP A 121 -18.07 14.79 -8.11
CA ASP A 121 -17.07 15.86 -8.25
C ASP A 121 -16.74 16.56 -6.91
N ASP A 122 -17.57 16.41 -5.88
CA ASP A 122 -17.38 17.00 -4.55
C ASP A 122 -16.39 16.19 -3.68
N VAL A 123 -16.10 14.94 -4.07
CA VAL A 123 -15.11 14.10 -3.36
C VAL A 123 -13.71 14.67 -3.60
N PRO A 124 -12.91 14.94 -2.55
CA PRO A 124 -11.54 15.41 -2.72
C PRO A 124 -10.63 14.30 -3.27
N PRO A 125 -9.43 14.63 -3.77
CA PRO A 125 -8.40 13.61 -4.02
C PRO A 125 -7.99 12.89 -2.72
N PRO A 126 -7.44 11.66 -2.78
CA PRO A 126 -7.09 10.82 -1.62
C PRO A 126 -5.84 11.28 -0.85
N THR A 127 -5.66 12.57 -0.66
CA THR A 127 -4.50 13.21 -0.03
C THR A 127 -4.18 12.69 1.36
N LYS A 128 -5.20 12.47 2.21
CA LYS A 128 -5.01 11.88 3.55
C LYS A 128 -4.39 10.48 3.51
N TYR A 129 -4.76 9.67 2.51
CA TYR A 129 -4.21 8.33 2.32
C TYR A 129 -2.78 8.37 1.77
N ILE A 130 -2.46 9.36 0.93
CA ILE A 130 -1.09 9.60 0.44
C ILE A 130 -0.16 9.93 1.61
N ALA A 131 -0.58 10.84 2.50
CA ALA A 131 0.19 11.17 3.70
C ALA A 131 0.39 9.95 4.61
N PHE A 132 -0.67 9.16 4.81
CA PHE A 132 -0.60 7.91 5.56
C PHE A 132 0.41 6.91 4.97
N VAL A 133 0.39 6.69 3.65
CA VAL A 133 1.34 5.77 2.98
C VAL A 133 2.78 6.30 3.04
N ALA A 134 2.96 7.63 3.01
CA ALA A 134 4.27 8.24 3.21
C ALA A 134 4.83 7.91 4.59
N ASP A 135 4.05 8.15 5.64
CA ASP A 135 4.39 7.82 7.02
C ASP A 135 4.67 6.33 7.19
N TYR A 136 3.75 5.48 6.70
CA TYR A 136 3.89 4.02 6.74
C TYR A 136 5.21 3.55 6.12
N THR A 137 5.58 4.11 4.97
CA THR A 137 6.84 3.75 4.28
C THR A 137 8.06 4.12 5.12
N ARG A 138 8.04 5.26 5.82
CA ARG A 138 9.12 5.72 6.71
C ARG A 138 9.21 4.92 8.00
N ASP A 139 8.07 4.59 8.59
CA ASP A 139 8.00 3.75 9.78
C ASP A 139 8.52 2.34 9.47
N LEU A 140 8.13 1.79 8.31
CA LEU A 140 8.65 0.51 7.82
C LEU A 140 10.15 0.55 7.54
N GLU A 141 10.66 1.61 6.89
CA GLU A 141 12.10 1.83 6.68
C GLU A 141 12.87 1.80 8.00
N THR A 142 12.40 2.57 8.98
CA THR A 142 13.02 2.68 10.31
C THR A 142 13.05 1.34 11.03
N ARG A 143 11.92 0.61 11.02
CA ARG A 143 11.80 -0.72 11.63
C ARG A 143 12.78 -1.71 11.00
N LEU A 144 12.79 -1.80 9.67
CA LEU A 144 13.67 -2.72 8.96
C LEU A 144 15.15 -2.41 9.18
N LEU A 145 15.54 -1.13 9.25
CA LEU A 145 16.91 -0.75 9.57
C LEU A 145 17.31 -1.14 11.01
N SER A 146 16.35 -1.17 11.95
CA SER A 146 16.60 -1.62 13.32
C SER A 146 16.70 -3.14 13.49
N GLU A 147 16.12 -3.92 12.56
CA GLU A 147 16.19 -5.39 12.54
C GLU A 147 17.52 -5.94 11.94
N SER A 148 18.53 -5.09 11.76
CA SER A 148 19.81 -5.41 11.10
C SER A 148 20.83 -6.08 12.01
#